data_AF-A0A852ZG19-F1
#
_entry.id   AF-A0A852ZG19-F1
#
_cell.length_a   1.000
_cell.length_b   1.000
_cell.length_c   1.000
_cell.angle_alpha   90.00
_cell.angle_beta   90.00
_cell.angle_gamma   90.00
#
_symmetry.space_group_name_H-M   'P 1'
#
loop_
_entity.id
_entity.type
_entity.pdbx_description
1 polymer ?
#
loop_
_entity_poly.entity_id
_entity_poly.type
_entity_poly.pdbx_seq_one_letter_code
_entity_poly.pdbx_strand_id
1 'polypeptide(L)'
;MERRTPDDLRAGALEATGAAAPASATRTVAVDPAGPLDLSGAKSVVAWVDSYGGAPGATGYEATLTLVSGTERRSTTVSTFTPDRWNGLQVDVGDWAPRNKVTRIEVSFRAIGSDTPWSARFQVDDVAYVD
;
A
#
# COMPACT_ATOMS: atom_id res chain seq x y z
N MET A 1 4.80 -20.88 3.38
CA MET A 1 4.68 -19.56 4.02
C MET A 1 6.09 -19.06 4.21
N GLU A 2 6.57 -18.18 3.33
CA GLU A 2 7.83 -17.49 3.60
C GLU A 2 7.47 -16.12 4.14
N ARG A 3 7.49 -16.00 5.48
CA ARG A 3 7.56 -14.68 6.11
C ARG A 3 8.84 -14.04 5.56
N ARG A 4 8.79 -12.75 5.22
CA ARG A 4 9.98 -11.95 4.97
C ARG A 4 10.99 -12.22 6.09
N THR A 5 12.05 -12.96 5.78
CA THR A 5 13.17 -13.18 6.70
C THR A 5 14.12 -11.99 6.56
N PRO A 6 14.91 -11.68 7.61
CA PRO A 6 15.86 -10.56 7.57
C PRO A 6 16.90 -10.63 6.44
N ASP A 7 17.06 -11.78 5.77
CA ASP A 7 18.12 -12.08 4.82
C ASP A 7 17.70 -12.03 3.34
N ASP A 8 16.44 -11.66 3.04
CA ASP A 8 16.01 -11.48 1.65
C ASP A 8 16.57 -10.16 1.10
N LEU A 9 17.79 -10.22 0.56
CA LEU A 9 18.55 -9.09 0.00
C LEU A 9 17.89 -8.58 -1.29
N ARG A 10 16.80 -7.82 -1.15
CA ARG A 10 16.19 -7.05 -2.24
C ARG A 10 16.90 -5.72 -2.39
N ALA A 11 17.30 -5.39 -3.63
CA ALA A 11 18.19 -4.27 -3.92
C ALA A 11 17.47 -2.92 -4.12
N GLY A 12 16.13 -2.87 -4.09
CA GLY A 12 15.40 -1.62 -4.30
C GLY A 12 13.90 -1.72 -4.03
N ALA A 13 13.27 -0.55 -3.87
CA ALA A 13 11.83 -0.36 -3.70
C ALA A 13 11.37 0.88 -4.47
N LEU A 14 10.07 1.02 -4.72
CA LEU A 14 9.49 2.22 -5.32
C LEU A 14 9.27 3.28 -4.23
N GLU A 15 9.89 4.45 -4.37
CA GLU A 15 9.67 5.58 -3.46
C GLU A 15 8.73 6.62 -4.06
N ALA A 16 7.71 7.01 -3.29
CA ALA A 16 6.88 8.18 -3.55
C ALA A 16 7.45 9.40 -2.82
N THR A 17 7.63 10.50 -3.54
CA THR A 17 8.03 11.80 -2.99
C THR A 17 7.08 12.90 -3.46
N GLY A 18 7.05 14.02 -2.74
CA GLY A 18 6.19 15.15 -3.08
C GLY A 18 6.46 16.39 -2.24
N ALA A 19 5.82 17.50 -2.62
CA ALA A 19 5.86 18.74 -1.85
C ALA A 19 5.22 18.57 -0.47
N ALA A 20 5.58 19.46 0.47
CA ALA A 20 4.95 19.48 1.79
C ALA A 20 3.44 19.75 1.65
N ALA A 21 2.64 18.91 2.30
CA ALA A 21 1.19 19.01 2.40
C ALA A 21 0.78 18.63 3.84
N PRO A 22 -0.46 18.90 4.28
CA PRO A 22 -0.92 18.44 5.59
C PRO A 22 -0.61 16.96 5.80
N ALA A 23 -0.14 16.59 6.99
CA ALA A 23 0.27 15.21 7.26
C ALA A 23 -0.90 14.21 7.12
N SER A 24 -2.14 14.65 7.40
CA SER A 24 -3.36 13.86 7.20
C SER A 24 -3.77 13.67 5.74
N ALA A 25 -3.21 14.43 4.80
CA ALA A 25 -3.55 14.32 3.39
C ALA A 25 -3.14 12.94 2.85
N THR A 26 -4.08 12.25 2.20
CA THR A 26 -3.78 10.94 1.60
C THR A 26 -2.81 11.11 0.44
N ARG A 27 -1.72 10.35 0.48
CA ARG A 27 -0.75 10.22 -0.61
C ARG A 27 -0.92 8.85 -1.23
N THR A 28 -0.96 8.78 -2.55
CA THR A 28 -1.25 7.53 -3.27
C THR A 28 -0.24 7.31 -4.39
N VAL A 29 0.35 6.13 -4.41
CA VAL A 29 1.01 5.57 -5.59
C VAL A 29 0.04 4.59 -6.22
N ALA A 30 -0.03 4.61 -7.55
CA ALA A 30 -0.89 3.69 -8.26
C ALA A 30 -0.26 3.26 -9.58
N VAL A 31 -0.69 2.08 -10.03
CA VAL A 31 -0.37 1.57 -11.36
C VAL A 31 -1.66 1.16 -12.06
N ASP A 32 -1.74 1.54 -13.33
CA ASP A 32 -2.74 1.05 -14.27
C ASP A 32 -2.01 0.06 -15.19
N PRO A 33 -2.22 -1.26 -15.03
CA PRO A 33 -1.60 -2.26 -15.88
C PRO A 33 -2.02 -2.07 -17.35
N ALA A 34 -1.14 -2.46 -18.29
CA ALA A 34 -1.39 -2.29 -19.73
C ALA A 34 -2.66 -3.01 -20.23
N GLY A 35 -3.11 -4.04 -19.50
CA GLY A 35 -4.42 -4.67 -19.65
C GLY A 35 -4.91 -5.19 -18.30
N PRO A 36 -6.21 -5.51 -18.15
CA PRO A 36 -6.75 -5.99 -16.88
C PRO A 36 -6.00 -7.24 -16.39
N LEU A 37 -5.65 -7.24 -15.10
CA LEU A 37 -5.04 -8.40 -14.44
C LEU A 37 -6.13 -9.42 -14.10
N ASP A 38 -5.90 -10.67 -14.51
CA ASP A 38 -6.71 -11.80 -14.09
C ASP A 38 -6.15 -12.39 -12.78
N LEU A 39 -6.81 -12.08 -11.66
CA LEU A 39 -6.48 -12.63 -10.34
C LEU A 39 -7.44 -13.74 -9.92
N SER A 40 -8.08 -14.44 -10.87
CA SER A 40 -9.05 -15.50 -10.57
C SER A 40 -8.48 -16.61 -9.66
N GLY A 41 -7.19 -16.92 -9.79
CA GLY A 41 -6.47 -17.87 -8.96
C GLY A 41 -5.94 -17.33 -7.62
N ALA A 42 -6.07 -16.03 -7.34
CA ALA A 42 -5.57 -15.43 -6.10
C ALA A 42 -6.58 -15.57 -4.95
N LYS A 43 -6.08 -15.87 -3.75
CA LYS A 43 -6.81 -15.68 -2.48
C LYS A 43 -6.61 -14.27 -1.93
N SER A 44 -5.42 -13.71 -2.03
CA SER A 44 -5.14 -12.34 -1.60
C SER A 44 -4.07 -11.65 -2.44
N VAL A 45 -4.06 -10.32 -2.37
CA VAL A 45 -3.00 -9.46 -2.90
C VAL A 45 -2.30 -8.79 -1.73
N VAL A 46 -0.97 -8.77 -1.78
CA VAL A 46 -0.11 -8.21 -0.73
C VAL A 46 0.74 -7.09 -1.27
N ALA A 47 1.15 -6.19 -0.37
CA ALA A 47 2.18 -5.19 -0.61
C ALA A 47 2.91 -4.91 0.70
N TRP A 48 4.18 -4.52 0.62
CA TRP A 48 4.95 -4.04 1.75
C TRP A 48 5.19 -2.54 1.63
N VAL A 49 5.02 -1.83 2.73
CA VAL A 49 5.10 -0.37 2.77
C VAL A 49 5.96 0.12 3.92
N ASP A 50 6.73 1.17 3.69
CA ASP A 50 7.53 1.86 4.70
C ASP A 50 7.44 3.38 4.49
N SER A 51 7.86 4.17 5.46
CA SER A 51 8.03 5.62 5.35
C SER A 51 9.27 6.07 6.11
N TYR A 52 10.00 7.03 5.54
CA TYR A 52 11.12 7.66 6.21
C TYR A 52 10.64 8.63 7.30
N GLY A 53 10.89 8.27 8.55
CA GLY A 53 10.50 9.05 9.71
C GLY A 53 8.99 9.25 9.85
N GLY A 54 8.61 10.04 10.86
CA GLY A 54 7.23 10.37 11.16
C GLY A 54 6.84 11.80 10.83
N ALA A 55 5.55 12.02 10.63
CA ALA A 55 4.95 13.34 10.62
C ALA A 55 5.06 14.00 12.01
N PRO A 56 5.44 15.29 12.10
CA PRO A 56 5.45 16.01 13.38
C PRO A 56 4.07 15.98 14.06
N GLY A 57 4.04 15.56 15.33
CA GLY A 57 2.82 15.53 16.14
C GLY A 57 1.80 14.45 15.78
N ALA A 58 2.11 13.54 14.84
CA ALA A 58 1.19 12.45 14.51
C ALA A 58 1.08 11.44 15.66
N THR A 59 -0.14 10.91 15.85
CA THR A 59 -0.47 9.90 16.86
C THR A 59 -0.56 8.50 16.27
N GLY A 60 -0.51 8.38 14.96
CA GLY A 60 -0.55 7.11 14.23
C GLY A 60 -0.47 7.34 12.73
N TYR A 61 -0.59 6.25 11.98
CA TYR A 61 -0.55 6.26 10.52
C TYR A 61 -1.52 5.21 9.99
N GLU A 62 -2.03 5.46 8.80
CA GLU A 62 -2.79 4.48 8.05
C GLU A 62 -2.14 4.24 6.70
N ALA A 63 -2.08 2.97 6.32
CA ALA A 63 -1.76 2.56 4.96
C ALA A 63 -2.88 1.67 4.40
N THR A 64 -3.25 1.91 3.15
CA THR A 64 -4.36 1.21 2.49
C THR A 64 -3.89 0.66 1.15
N LEU A 65 -4.11 -0.63 0.92
CA LEU A 65 -3.99 -1.27 -0.40
C LEU A 65 -5.40 -1.39 -0.98
N THR A 66 -5.58 -0.91 -2.20
CA THR A 66 -6.86 -0.94 -2.92
C THR A 66 -6.67 -1.55 -4.30
N LEU A 67 -7.55 -2.48 -4.66
CA LEU A 67 -7.71 -3.03 -6.00
C LEU A 67 -8.97 -2.45 -6.62
N VAL A 68 -8.90 -2.09 -7.89
CA VAL A 68 -10.03 -1.58 -8.67
C VAL A 68 -10.30 -2.50 -9.84
N SER A 69 -11.55 -2.89 -10.03
CA SER A 69 -12.04 -3.65 -11.19
C SER A 69 -13.26 -2.94 -11.76
N GLY A 70 -13.06 -2.17 -12.83
CA GLY A 70 -14.11 -1.29 -13.35
C GLY A 70 -14.52 -0.23 -12.31
N THR A 71 -15.79 -0.27 -11.88
CA THR A 71 -16.31 0.63 -10.82
C THR A 71 -16.21 0.03 -9.42
N GLU A 72 -15.86 -1.26 -9.30
CA GLU A 72 -15.76 -1.93 -8.00
C GLU A 72 -14.38 -1.76 -7.38
N ARG A 73 -14.34 -1.65 -6.05
CA ARG A 73 -13.12 -1.54 -5.27
C ARG A 73 -13.10 -2.55 -4.13
N ARG A 74 -11.94 -3.15 -3.86
CA ARG A 74 -11.68 -3.99 -2.69
C ARG A 74 -10.43 -3.45 -2.00
N SER A 75 -10.50 -3.21 -0.69
CA SER A 75 -9.42 -2.54 0.04
C SER A 75 -9.18 -3.17 1.40
N THR A 76 -7.98 -2.98 1.93
CA THR A 76 -7.61 -3.21 3.32
C THR A 76 -6.92 -1.96 3.85
N THR A 77 -7.11 -1.65 5.13
CA THR A 77 -6.39 -0.56 5.80
C THR A 77 -5.75 -1.09 7.06
N VAL A 78 -4.46 -0.78 7.25
CA VAL A 78 -3.76 -1.02 8.52
C VAL A 78 -3.57 0.30 9.24
N SER A 79 -3.99 0.37 10.50
CA SER A 79 -3.80 1.53 11.39
C SER A 79 -2.69 1.32 12.42
N THR A 80 -2.03 0.16 12.39
CA THR A 80 -0.88 -0.21 13.22
C THR A 80 0.46 0.06 12.51
N PHE A 81 0.45 0.87 11.46
CA PHE A 81 1.64 1.20 10.69
C PHE A 81 2.69 1.90 11.58
N THR A 82 3.94 1.43 11.51
CA THR A 82 5.08 2.02 12.20
C THR A 82 6.09 2.52 11.17
N PRO A 83 6.47 3.83 11.18
CA PRO A 83 7.52 4.36 10.32
C PRO A 83 8.89 3.71 10.54
N ASP A 84 9.80 3.89 9.59
CA ASP A 84 11.16 3.34 9.59
C ASP A 84 11.17 1.80 9.75
N ARG A 85 10.13 1.15 9.21
CA ARG A 85 9.92 -0.28 9.23
C ARG A 85 8.96 -0.68 8.12
N TRP A 86 9.23 -1.82 7.50
CA TRP A 86 8.29 -2.46 6.60
C TRP A 86 7.03 -2.99 7.29
N ASN A 87 5.87 -2.55 6.79
CA ASN A 87 4.53 -2.94 7.23
C ASN A 87 3.84 -3.71 6.09
N GLY A 88 3.18 -4.83 6.42
CA GLY A 88 2.47 -5.64 5.43
C GLY A 88 1.03 -5.19 5.25
N LEU A 89 0.58 -5.11 4.00
CA LEU A 89 -0.81 -4.95 3.59
C LEU A 89 -1.29 -6.23 2.91
N GLN A 90 -2.51 -6.67 3.21
CA GLN A 90 -3.13 -7.82 2.56
C GLN A 90 -4.62 -7.57 2.32
N VAL A 91 -5.03 -7.64 1.05
CA VAL A 91 -6.42 -7.60 0.62
C VAL A 91 -6.86 -9.00 0.24
N ASP A 92 -7.85 -9.55 0.95
CA ASP A 92 -8.47 -10.82 0.57
C ASP A 92 -9.41 -10.61 -0.64
N VAL A 93 -9.18 -11.40 -1.69
CA VAL A 93 -9.89 -11.32 -2.97
C VAL A 93 -10.56 -12.62 -3.38
N GLY A 94 -10.34 -13.75 -2.69
CA GLY A 94 -10.85 -15.07 -3.11
C GLY A 94 -12.37 -15.14 -3.33
N ASP A 95 -13.14 -14.33 -2.60
CA ASP A 95 -14.59 -14.17 -2.71
C ASP A 95 -15.02 -12.99 -3.60
N TRP A 96 -14.07 -12.17 -4.06
CA TRP A 96 -14.35 -10.98 -4.85
C TRP A 96 -14.57 -11.36 -6.31
N ALA A 97 -15.84 -11.33 -6.74
CA ALA A 97 -16.26 -11.76 -8.06
C ALA A 97 -15.51 -11.08 -9.24
N PRO A 98 -15.26 -9.76 -9.25
CA PRO A 98 -14.61 -9.09 -10.37
C PRO A 98 -13.07 -9.13 -10.33
N ARG A 99 -12.45 -9.99 -9.50
CA ARG A 99 -10.98 -10.09 -9.37
C ARG A 99 -10.26 -10.51 -10.65
N ASN A 100 -10.98 -11.04 -11.64
CA ASN A 100 -10.42 -11.44 -12.94
C ASN A 100 -10.24 -10.27 -13.92
N LYS A 101 -10.55 -9.03 -13.51
CA LYS A 101 -10.46 -7.83 -14.36
C LYS A 101 -9.93 -6.61 -13.59
N VAL A 102 -8.91 -6.80 -12.76
CA VAL A 102 -8.33 -5.70 -11.97
C VAL A 102 -7.60 -4.72 -12.91
N THR A 103 -8.06 -3.48 -12.95
CA THR A 103 -7.56 -2.41 -13.84
C THR A 103 -6.63 -1.43 -13.15
N ARG A 104 -6.59 -1.43 -11.81
CA ARG A 104 -5.73 -0.52 -11.04
C ARG A 104 -5.41 -1.09 -9.67
N ILE A 105 -4.19 -0.83 -9.22
CA ILE A 105 -3.72 -1.11 -7.86
C ILE A 105 -3.25 0.22 -7.27
N GLU A 106 -3.73 0.53 -6.07
CA GLU A 106 -3.40 1.75 -5.33
C GLU A 106 -2.82 1.37 -3.97
N VAL A 107 -1.73 2.03 -3.59
CA VAL A 107 -1.20 2.02 -2.23
C VAL A 107 -1.20 3.44 -1.73
N SER A 108 -1.89 3.67 -0.61
CA SER A 108 -2.01 4.99 -0.02
C SER A 108 -1.56 5.05 1.43
N PHE A 109 -1.13 6.22 1.85
CA PHE A 109 -0.54 6.47 3.16
C PHE A 109 -0.91 7.86 3.68
N ARG A 110 -1.23 7.95 4.97
CA ARG A 110 -1.44 9.22 5.69
C ARG A 110 -1.06 9.13 7.15
N ALA A 111 -0.71 10.27 7.75
CA ALA A 111 -0.61 10.39 9.19
C ALA A 111 -1.98 10.61 9.83
N ILE A 112 -2.11 10.25 11.11
CA ILE A 112 -3.29 10.47 11.94
C ILE A 112 -2.91 11.43 13.07
N GLY A 113 -3.84 12.33 13.43
CA GLY A 113 -3.67 13.24 14.57
C GLY A 113 -2.79 14.46 14.31
N SER A 114 -2.35 14.71 13.07
CA SER A 114 -1.60 15.91 12.71
C SER A 114 -1.92 16.40 11.30
N ASP A 115 -1.96 17.72 11.14
CA ASP A 115 -2.02 18.44 9.87
C ASP A 115 -0.75 19.27 9.60
N THR A 116 0.28 19.09 10.42
CA THR A 116 1.56 19.81 10.23
C THR A 116 2.07 19.54 8.80
N PRO A 117 2.48 20.57 8.04
CA PRO A 117 3.05 20.36 6.72
C PRO A 117 4.21 19.37 6.75
N TRP A 118 4.10 18.30 5.94
CA TRP A 118 5.05 17.21 5.92
C TRP A 118 5.32 16.76 4.48
N SER A 119 6.60 16.80 4.10
CA SER A 119 7.12 16.18 2.87
C SER A 119 7.33 14.69 3.09
N ALA A 120 6.23 13.95 3.26
CA ALA A 120 6.29 12.51 3.48
C ALA A 120 7.00 11.82 2.32
N ARG A 121 7.83 10.84 2.66
CA ARG A 121 8.43 9.90 1.72
C ARG A 121 7.99 8.51 2.14
N PHE A 122 7.27 7.81 1.26
CA PHE A 122 6.82 6.45 1.55
C PHE A 122 7.20 5.52 0.41
N GLN A 123 7.48 4.29 0.77
CA GLN A 123 8.02 3.27 -0.11
C GLN A 123 7.00 2.14 -0.26
N VAL A 124 6.98 1.56 -1.44
CA VAL A 124 6.18 0.38 -1.77
C VAL A 124 7.12 -0.66 -2.36
N ASP A 125 6.99 -1.89 -1.90
CA ASP A 125 7.73 -3.04 -2.41
C ASP A 125 6.86 -4.30 -2.40
N ASP A 126 7.31 -5.34 -3.08
CA ASP A 126 6.76 -6.69 -2.99
C ASP A 126 5.25 -6.79 -3.24
N VAL A 127 4.76 -6.04 -4.24
CA VAL A 127 3.38 -6.15 -4.70
C VAL A 127 3.20 -7.49 -5.41
N ALA A 128 2.43 -8.39 -4.82
CA ALA A 128 2.26 -9.76 -5.29
C ALA A 128 0.85 -10.30 -5.00
N TYR A 129 0.46 -11.39 -5.65
CA TYR A 129 -0.72 -12.17 -5.25
C TYR A 129 -0.29 -13.51 -4.65
N VAL A 130 -1.15 -14.08 -3.81
CA VAL A 130 -0.97 -15.40 -3.20
C VAL A 130 -2.25 -16.24 -3.35
N ASP A 131 -2.11 -17.56 -3.39
CA ASP A 131 -3.14 -18.54 -3.78
C ASP A 131 -3.65 -19.46 -2.66
#